data_AF-A0A2M8EHQ3-F1
#
_entry.id   AF-A0A2M8EHQ3-F1
#
_cell.length_a   1.000
_cell.length_b   1.000
_cell.length_c   1.000
_cell.angle_alpha   90.00
_cell.angle_beta   90.00
_cell.angle_gamma   90.00
#
_symmetry.space_group_name_H-M   'P 1'
#
loop_
_entity.id
_entity.type
_entity.pdbx_description
1 polymer ?
#
loop_
_entity_poly.entity_id
_entity_poly.type
_entity_poly.pdbx_seq_one_letter_code
_entity_poly.pdbx_strand_id
1 'polypeptide(L)'
;MNKTAPSLSPEFNKLLAKYVADFIVRVTSGSISQVPIALDPAFSLACKDLNIWFKTSFGHGNLAEIPWLACFAPGQSAQLEGVYPVLLYQRATNTASVNYGVSATAMEATGAWPREWPQHLIAGLPQLALKKKKQYKHSFVAKAFVSPTPAQVGDIVSALSRVIAEFIVLKEALANRPKIDFSTLTEFANGSSDAGLTFSDQVISRLISSLLTKRFCILTGLAGSGKTKLAEAFAM
;
A
#
# COMPACT_ATOMS: atom_id res chain seq x y z
N MET A 1 -12.68 17.22 -15.42
CA MET A 1 -13.84 16.46 -14.91
C MET A 1 -13.63 16.24 -13.42
N ASN A 2 -14.42 16.91 -12.57
CA ASN A 2 -14.41 16.69 -11.13
C ASN A 2 -14.89 15.27 -10.85
N LYS A 3 -13.97 14.30 -10.71
CA LYS A 3 -14.29 13.04 -10.06
C LYS A 3 -14.64 13.40 -8.62
N THR A 4 -15.90 13.23 -8.24
CA THR A 4 -16.32 13.21 -6.84
C THR A 4 -15.33 12.36 -6.06
N ALA A 5 -14.81 12.88 -4.95
CA ALA A 5 -13.88 12.15 -4.10
C ALA A 5 -14.52 10.80 -3.75
N PRO A 6 -13.78 9.68 -3.85
CA PRO A 6 -14.33 8.38 -3.51
C PRO A 6 -14.82 8.44 -2.06
N SER A 7 -16.07 8.02 -1.82
CA SER A 7 -16.72 8.11 -0.51
C SER A 7 -17.26 6.75 -0.09
N LEU A 8 -16.93 6.34 1.13
CA LEU A 8 -17.47 5.14 1.75
C LEU A 8 -18.94 5.32 2.11
N SER A 9 -19.71 4.22 2.14
CA SER A 9 -21.14 4.28 2.42
C SER A 9 -21.42 4.83 3.83
N PRO A 10 -22.58 5.48 4.06
CA PRO A 10 -22.97 5.97 5.37
C PRO A 10 -22.94 4.87 6.45
N GLU A 11 -23.39 3.66 6.10
CA GLU A 11 -23.41 2.52 7.02
C GLU A 11 -21.99 2.06 7.38
N PHE A 12 -21.06 2.03 6.42
CA PHE A 12 -19.66 1.74 6.70
C PHE A 12 -19.06 2.79 7.64
N ASN A 13 -19.32 4.08 7.41
CA ASN A 13 -18.82 5.16 8.27
C ASN A 13 -19.37 5.06 9.70
N LYS A 14 -20.62 4.63 9.88
CA LYS A 14 -21.22 4.39 11.19
C LYS A 14 -20.51 3.25 11.94
N LEU A 15 -20.22 2.16 11.26
CA LEU A 15 -19.48 1.01 11.83
C LEU A 15 -18.03 1.39 12.15
N LEU A 16 -17.37 2.11 11.26
CA LEU A 16 -16.02 2.64 11.48
C LEU A 16 -16.00 3.60 12.67
N ALA A 17 -17.02 4.44 12.86
CA ALA A 17 -17.11 5.36 13.99
C ALA A 17 -17.14 4.64 15.34
N LYS A 18 -17.86 3.53 15.45
CA LYS A 18 -17.84 2.68 16.66
C LYS A 18 -16.43 2.15 16.93
N TYR A 19 -15.77 1.61 15.91
CA TYR A 19 -14.42 1.05 16.04
C TYR A 19 -13.36 2.11 16.39
N VAL A 20 -13.46 3.31 15.80
CA VAL A 20 -12.60 4.46 16.12
C VAL A 20 -12.88 4.98 17.52
N ALA A 21 -14.14 5.04 17.96
CA ALA A 21 -14.49 5.46 19.32
C ALA A 21 -13.86 4.53 20.36
N ASP A 22 -13.96 3.20 20.17
CA ASP A 22 -13.35 2.21 21.05
C ASP A 22 -11.82 2.39 21.13
N PHE A 23 -11.17 2.68 19.99
CA PHE A 23 -9.75 2.97 19.95
C PHE A 23 -9.40 4.26 20.70
N ILE A 24 -10.14 5.35 20.47
CA ILE A 24 -9.89 6.63 21.13
C ILE A 24 -10.08 6.50 22.64
N VAL A 25 -11.17 5.87 23.10
CA VAL A 25 -11.38 5.58 24.52
C VAL A 25 -10.24 4.73 25.08
N ARG A 26 -9.79 3.69 24.36
CA ARG A 26 -8.70 2.83 24.82
C ARG A 26 -7.39 3.60 25.02
N VAL A 27 -7.03 4.49 24.10
CA VAL A 27 -5.74 5.19 24.17
C VAL A 27 -5.74 6.38 25.14
N THR A 28 -6.91 6.97 25.43
CA THR A 28 -7.04 8.16 26.29
C THR A 28 -7.47 7.86 27.73
N SER A 29 -8.09 6.71 28.00
CA SER A 29 -8.54 6.31 29.35
C SER A 29 -7.43 5.91 30.32
N GLY A 30 -6.15 6.00 29.92
CA GLY A 30 -5.03 5.48 30.72
C GLY A 30 -4.95 3.95 30.78
N SER A 31 -5.76 3.24 29.98
CA SER A 31 -5.72 1.78 29.91
C SER A 31 -4.33 1.26 29.51
N ILE A 32 -3.87 0.25 30.24
CA ILE A 32 -2.64 -0.51 29.95
C ILE A 32 -2.92 -1.77 29.13
N SER A 33 -4.18 -2.04 28.76
CA SER A 33 -4.53 -3.25 28.03
C SER A 33 -3.93 -3.25 26.64
N GLN A 34 -3.16 -4.30 26.34
CA GLN A 34 -2.50 -4.52 25.06
C GLN A 34 -3.38 -5.31 24.08
N VAL A 35 -4.56 -5.76 24.51
CA VAL A 35 -5.47 -6.59 23.73
C VAL A 35 -6.05 -5.76 22.56
N PRO A 36 -5.88 -6.21 21.30
CA PRO A 36 -6.50 -5.57 20.14
C PRO A 36 -8.02 -5.48 20.28
N ILE A 37 -8.60 -4.41 19.76
CA ILE A 37 -10.06 -4.24 19.69
C ILE A 37 -10.61 -5.19 18.63
N ALA A 38 -11.52 -6.06 19.04
CA ALA A 38 -12.21 -6.98 18.15
C ALA A 38 -13.14 -6.22 17.19
N LEU A 39 -13.22 -6.69 15.95
CA LEU A 39 -14.14 -6.16 14.96
C LEU A 39 -15.55 -6.70 15.22
N ASP A 40 -16.52 -5.80 15.21
CA ASP A 40 -17.94 -6.15 15.19
C ASP A 40 -18.24 -7.03 13.97
N PRO A 41 -19.06 -8.10 14.07
CA PRO A 41 -19.34 -8.99 12.94
C PRO A 41 -19.91 -8.28 11.71
N ALA A 42 -20.77 -7.28 11.90
CA ALA A 42 -21.32 -6.50 10.80
C ALA A 42 -20.23 -5.65 10.13
N PHE A 43 -19.32 -5.10 10.92
CA PHE A 43 -18.18 -4.34 10.39
C PHE A 43 -17.17 -5.25 9.66
N SER A 44 -16.92 -6.45 10.19
CA SER A 44 -16.10 -7.46 9.54
C SER A 44 -16.65 -7.85 8.17
N LEU A 45 -17.98 -8.04 8.07
CA LEU A 45 -18.64 -8.33 6.79
C LEU A 45 -18.52 -7.15 5.80
N ALA A 46 -18.78 -5.92 6.25
CA ALA A 46 -18.63 -4.74 5.41
C ALA A 46 -17.17 -4.53 4.91
N CYS A 47 -16.18 -4.88 5.73
CA CYS A 47 -14.77 -4.87 5.33
C CYS A 47 -14.48 -5.94 4.27
N LYS A 48 -15.07 -7.13 4.40
CA LYS A 48 -14.92 -8.23 3.44
C LYS A 48 -15.43 -7.84 2.05
N ASP A 49 -16.56 -7.14 1.96
CA ASP A 49 -17.14 -6.68 0.69
C ASP A 49 -16.20 -5.73 -0.07
N LEU A 50 -15.44 -4.91 0.67
CA LEU A 50 -14.43 -4.00 0.10
C LEU A 50 -13.05 -4.66 -0.07
N ASN A 51 -12.92 -5.92 0.34
CA ASN A 51 -11.67 -6.67 0.38
C ASN A 51 -10.56 -5.91 1.15
N ILE A 52 -10.91 -5.45 2.35
CA ILE A 52 -10.01 -4.80 3.32
C ILE A 52 -10.24 -5.42 4.70
N TRP A 53 -9.35 -5.14 5.65
CA TRP A 53 -9.50 -5.54 7.04
C TRP A 53 -8.78 -4.56 7.97
N PHE A 54 -9.16 -4.55 9.24
CA PHE A 54 -8.60 -3.63 10.24
C PHE A 54 -7.86 -4.37 11.35
N LYS A 55 -6.89 -3.68 11.94
CA LYS A 55 -6.22 -4.14 13.15
C LYS A 55 -5.87 -2.96 14.04
N THR A 56 -5.87 -3.21 15.33
CA THR A 56 -5.30 -2.31 16.34
C THR A 56 -4.11 -2.96 17.01
N SER A 57 -3.17 -2.13 17.46
CA SER A 57 -2.09 -2.56 18.35
C SER A 57 -1.83 -1.50 19.40
N PHE A 58 -1.65 -1.98 20.63
CA PHE A 58 -1.32 -1.16 21.79
C PHE A 58 0.03 -1.55 22.40
N GLY A 59 0.84 -2.31 21.65
CA GLY A 59 2.11 -2.90 22.11
C GLY A 59 2.00 -4.41 22.36
N HIS A 60 3.15 -5.05 22.54
CA HIS A 60 3.25 -6.47 22.91
C HIS A 60 4.37 -6.60 23.95
N GLY A 61 4.05 -7.07 25.15
CA GLY A 61 4.93 -7.04 26.31
C GLY A 61 4.94 -5.65 26.95
N ASN A 62 5.45 -4.64 26.24
CA ASN A 62 5.45 -3.25 26.68
C ASN A 62 4.34 -2.43 26.01
N LEU A 63 3.79 -1.46 26.73
CA LEU A 63 2.82 -0.53 26.19
C LEU A 63 3.44 0.29 25.06
N ALA A 64 2.77 0.34 23.91
CA ALA A 64 3.24 1.14 22.79
C ALA A 64 3.18 2.63 23.13
N GLU A 65 4.26 3.36 22.82
CA GLU A 65 4.26 4.83 22.82
C GLU A 65 3.35 5.40 21.73
N ILE A 66 3.21 4.66 20.63
CA ILE A 66 2.39 5.02 19.48
C ILE A 66 1.45 3.84 19.15
N PRO A 67 0.38 3.62 19.93
CA PRO A 67 -0.68 2.71 19.53
C PRO A 67 -1.33 3.17 18.22
N TRP A 68 -1.84 2.20 17.47
CA TRP A 68 -2.36 2.44 16.13
C TRP A 68 -3.59 1.61 15.80
N LEU A 69 -4.39 2.15 14.89
CA LEU A 69 -5.49 1.50 14.19
C LEU A 69 -5.21 1.63 12.69
N ALA A 70 -5.05 0.52 12.00
CA ALA A 70 -4.69 0.48 10.58
C ALA A 70 -5.71 -0.29 9.76
N CYS A 71 -5.88 0.13 8.51
CA CYS A 71 -6.65 -0.55 7.47
C CYS A 71 -5.67 -1.20 6.49
N PHE A 72 -5.89 -2.46 6.14
CA PHE A 72 -5.04 -3.24 5.25
C PHE A 72 -5.86 -3.89 4.15
N ALA A 73 -5.18 -4.28 3.07
CA ALA A 73 -5.69 -5.19 2.06
C ALA A 73 -5.13 -6.62 2.26
N PRO A 74 -5.64 -7.64 1.56
CA PRO A 74 -5.02 -8.97 1.54
C PRO A 74 -3.54 -8.90 1.15
N GLY A 75 -2.72 -9.70 1.82
CA GLY A 75 -1.27 -9.71 1.61
C GLY A 75 -0.52 -8.50 2.19
N GLN A 76 -1.19 -7.60 2.92
CA GLN A 76 -0.54 -6.54 3.69
C GLN A 76 -0.54 -6.80 5.18
N SER A 77 0.42 -6.19 5.87
CA SER A 77 0.41 -6.00 7.31
C SER A 77 1.34 -4.83 7.67
N ALA A 78 1.35 -4.42 8.94
CA ALA A 78 2.32 -3.42 9.42
C ALA A 78 3.80 -3.88 9.32
N GLN A 79 4.05 -5.17 9.11
CA GLN A 79 5.40 -5.78 9.00
C GLN A 79 5.87 -5.99 7.56
N LEU A 80 4.97 -5.88 6.58
CA LEU A 80 5.31 -6.03 5.17
C LEU A 80 5.50 -4.65 4.55
N GLU A 81 6.49 -4.53 3.65
CA GLU A 81 6.77 -3.26 2.99
C GLU A 81 5.55 -2.75 2.21
N GLY A 82 5.14 -1.51 2.46
CA GLY A 82 4.12 -0.85 1.66
C GLY A 82 3.39 0.30 2.34
N VAL A 83 2.31 0.72 1.68
CA VAL A 83 1.45 1.84 2.07
C VAL A 83 0.10 1.39 2.61
N TYR A 84 -0.44 2.09 3.61
CA TYR A 84 -1.73 1.76 4.22
C TYR A 84 -2.34 2.93 5.04
N PRO A 85 -3.68 3.08 5.12
CA PRO A 85 -4.31 4.07 6.00
C PRO A 85 -4.10 3.73 7.47
N VAL A 86 -3.75 4.73 8.29
CA VAL A 86 -3.52 4.50 9.71
C VAL A 86 -3.86 5.71 10.58
N LEU A 87 -4.57 5.44 11.68
CA LEU A 87 -4.74 6.35 12.81
C LEU A 87 -3.66 6.04 13.86
N LEU A 88 -2.81 7.03 14.15
CA LEU A 88 -1.72 6.93 15.11
C LEU A 88 -2.02 7.84 16.30
N TYR A 89 -1.85 7.33 17.52
CA TYR A 89 -1.93 8.14 18.74
C TYR A 89 -0.58 8.21 19.42
N GLN A 90 -0.01 9.41 19.56
CA GLN A 90 1.26 9.64 20.22
C GLN A 90 1.03 9.97 21.70
N ARG A 91 1.39 9.05 22.59
CA ARG A 91 1.20 9.24 24.04
C ARG A 91 1.99 10.43 24.59
N ALA A 92 3.23 10.61 24.13
CA ALA A 92 4.14 11.63 24.64
C ALA A 92 3.66 13.07 24.38
N THR A 93 2.87 13.29 23.33
CA THR A 93 2.31 14.60 22.96
C THR A 93 0.81 14.68 23.14
N ASN A 94 0.14 13.58 23.51
CA ASN A 94 -1.31 13.46 23.57
C ASN A 94 -1.98 13.92 22.26
N THR A 95 -1.49 13.41 21.12
CA THR A 95 -2.00 13.78 19.79
C THR A 95 -2.38 12.56 18.99
N ALA A 96 -3.57 12.56 18.37
CA ALA A 96 -3.93 11.60 17.34
C ALA A 96 -3.69 12.19 15.94
N SER A 97 -3.45 11.34 14.95
CA SER A 97 -3.30 11.74 13.56
C SER A 97 -3.82 10.65 12.63
N VAL A 98 -4.56 11.05 11.59
CA VAL A 98 -4.87 10.21 10.44
C VAL A 98 -3.75 10.40 9.42
N ASN A 99 -3.22 9.30 8.91
CA ASN A 99 -2.02 9.31 8.09
C ASN A 99 -2.17 8.44 6.84
N TYR A 100 -1.50 8.90 5.78
CA TYR A 100 -1.00 8.07 4.70
C TYR A 100 0.21 7.30 5.23
N GLY A 101 -0.07 6.11 5.78
CA GLY A 101 0.92 5.30 6.47
C GLY A 101 1.90 4.63 5.51
N VAL A 102 3.16 4.56 5.93
CA VAL A 102 4.21 3.78 5.29
C VAL A 102 4.79 2.82 6.33
N SER A 103 4.91 1.54 5.97
CA SER A 103 5.45 0.50 6.83
C SER A 103 6.83 0.86 7.34
N ALA A 104 7.01 0.81 8.66
CA ALA A 104 8.26 1.20 9.28
C ALA A 104 9.24 0.05 9.51
N THR A 105 8.69 -1.15 9.67
CA THR A 105 9.38 -2.40 10.00
C THR A 105 9.08 -3.40 8.91
N ALA A 106 9.53 -3.08 7.71
CA ALA A 106 9.27 -3.89 6.54
C ALA A 106 10.31 -5.01 6.42
N MET A 107 9.85 -6.26 6.28
CA MET A 107 10.61 -7.27 5.55
C MET A 107 10.44 -6.98 4.06
N GLU A 108 11.52 -7.14 3.26
CA GLU A 108 11.42 -7.03 1.80
C GLU A 108 10.43 -8.08 1.28
N ALA A 109 9.21 -7.64 0.99
CA ALA A 109 8.21 -8.45 0.33
C ALA A 109 8.39 -8.30 -1.18
N THR A 110 8.09 -9.37 -1.92
CA THR A 110 8.04 -9.35 -3.38
C THR A 110 6.86 -8.49 -3.87
N GLY A 111 7.05 -7.17 -3.91
CA GLY A 111 6.49 -6.23 -4.88
C GLY A 111 4.97 -6.02 -5.01
N ALA A 112 4.12 -6.54 -4.12
CA ALA A 112 2.66 -6.40 -4.29
C ALA A 112 2.13 -4.97 -4.08
N TRP A 113 2.77 -4.17 -3.23
CA TRP A 113 2.32 -2.83 -2.86
C TRP A 113 3.40 -1.77 -3.09
N PRO A 114 3.01 -0.53 -3.46
CA PRO A 114 3.95 0.60 -3.51
C PRO A 114 4.57 0.87 -2.14
N ARG A 115 5.84 1.29 -2.14
CA ARG A 115 6.56 1.73 -0.93
C ARG A 115 6.14 3.12 -0.45
N GLU A 116 5.59 3.91 -1.36
CA GLU A 116 5.14 5.27 -1.13
C GLU A 116 3.77 5.51 -1.78
N TRP A 117 3.00 6.42 -1.18
CA TRP A 117 1.71 6.81 -1.72
C TRP A 117 1.88 7.60 -3.02
N PRO A 118 0.93 7.55 -3.96
CA PRO A 118 0.95 8.40 -5.14
C PRO A 118 1.19 9.87 -4.78
N GLN A 119 2.17 10.51 -5.45
CA GLN A 119 2.61 11.87 -5.12
C GLN A 119 1.47 12.88 -5.02
N HIS A 120 0.45 12.79 -5.88
CA HIS A 120 -0.69 13.70 -5.87
C HIS A 120 -1.56 13.62 -4.60
N LEU A 121 -1.50 12.52 -3.83
CA LEU A 121 -2.22 12.39 -2.56
C LEU A 121 -1.43 12.95 -1.37
N ILE A 122 -0.10 12.92 -1.45
CA ILE A 122 0.79 13.30 -0.34
C ILE A 122 1.54 14.62 -0.56
N ALA A 123 1.45 15.20 -1.75
CA ALA A 123 2.11 16.47 -2.07
C ALA A 123 1.64 17.59 -1.12
N GLY A 124 2.61 18.26 -0.48
CA GLY A 124 2.35 19.36 0.45
C GLY A 124 1.88 18.92 1.85
N LEU A 125 1.69 17.63 2.10
CA LEU A 125 1.38 17.14 3.44
C LEU A 125 2.64 17.09 4.31
N PRO A 126 2.53 17.43 5.60
CA PRO A 126 3.66 17.30 6.51
C PRO A 126 3.95 15.82 6.78
N GLN A 127 5.23 15.48 6.84
CA GLN A 127 5.65 14.18 7.36
C GLN A 127 5.38 14.09 8.86
N LEU A 128 5.11 12.87 9.32
CA LEU A 128 4.87 12.62 10.73
C LEU A 128 6.12 12.96 11.56
N ALA A 129 6.02 14.03 12.33
CA ALA A 129 7.08 14.46 13.24
C ALA A 129 7.15 13.51 14.45
N LEU A 130 8.30 12.86 14.64
CA LEU A 130 8.56 11.95 15.76
C LEU A 130 9.81 12.37 16.50
N LYS A 131 9.68 12.62 17.80
CA LYS A 131 10.77 13.15 18.64
C LYS A 131 11.96 12.19 18.79
N LYS A 132 11.76 10.86 18.73
CA LYS A 132 12.83 9.89 19.10
C LYS A 132 12.90 8.57 18.32
N LYS A 133 11.92 8.18 17.48
CA LYS A 133 11.90 6.83 16.85
C LYS A 133 11.87 6.87 15.32
N LYS A 134 12.47 5.82 14.71
CA LYS A 134 12.44 5.55 13.26
C LYS A 134 11.07 5.08 12.77
N GLN A 135 10.20 4.61 13.66
CA GLN A 135 8.92 4.02 13.29
C GLN A 135 7.99 5.06 12.67
N TYR A 136 7.46 4.86 11.47
CA TYR A 136 6.50 5.73 10.77
C TYR A 136 7.04 7.06 10.24
N LYS A 137 8.38 7.25 10.19
CA LYS A 137 9.01 8.49 9.68
C LYS A 137 8.61 8.85 8.25
N HIS A 138 8.25 7.87 7.43
CA HIS A 138 7.86 8.05 6.04
C HIS A 138 6.35 8.24 5.85
N SER A 139 5.57 8.23 6.93
CA SER A 139 4.13 8.49 6.90
C SER A 139 3.84 9.99 6.77
N PHE A 140 2.76 10.33 6.05
CA PHE A 140 2.31 11.71 5.87
C PHE A 140 1.00 11.96 6.63
N VAL A 141 0.92 13.10 7.31
CA VAL A 141 -0.22 13.45 8.16
C VAL A 141 -1.32 14.08 7.31
N ALA A 142 -2.47 13.42 7.22
CA ALA A 142 -3.66 13.94 6.55
C ALA A 142 -4.43 14.93 7.45
N LYS A 143 -4.57 14.62 8.74
CA LYS A 143 -5.19 15.48 9.75
C LYS A 143 -4.70 15.10 11.14
N ALA A 144 -4.43 16.10 11.99
CA ALA A 144 -3.99 15.92 13.38
C ALA A 144 -5.05 16.44 14.37
N PHE A 145 -5.07 15.85 15.56
CA PHE A 145 -6.00 16.13 16.65
C PHE A 145 -5.21 16.21 17.96
N VAL A 146 -5.26 17.38 18.61
CA VAL A 146 -4.66 17.60 19.92
C VAL A 146 -5.64 17.15 20.99
N SER A 147 -5.17 16.39 21.97
CA SER A 147 -5.95 15.86 23.09
C SER A 147 -7.27 15.21 22.62
N PRO A 148 -7.18 14.14 21.81
CA PRO A 148 -8.34 13.55 21.16
C PRO A 148 -9.39 13.13 22.19
N THR A 149 -10.65 13.44 21.92
CA THR A 149 -11.80 13.09 22.77
C THR A 149 -12.84 12.30 21.98
N PRO A 150 -13.75 11.57 22.66
CA PRO A 150 -14.88 10.91 22.00
C PRO A 150 -15.74 11.86 21.15
N ALA A 151 -15.82 13.15 21.50
CA ALA A 151 -16.57 14.15 20.72
C ALA A 151 -15.96 14.40 19.32
N GLN A 152 -14.66 14.17 19.14
CA GLN A 152 -13.96 14.36 17.87
C GLN A 152 -14.01 13.13 16.96
N VAL A 153 -14.63 12.02 17.39
CA VAL A 153 -14.67 10.77 16.62
C VAL A 153 -15.24 10.99 15.21
N GLY A 154 -16.29 11.82 15.06
CA GLY A 154 -16.86 12.13 13.75
C GLY A 154 -15.84 12.75 12.78
N ASP A 155 -15.04 13.71 13.26
CA ASP A 155 -13.99 14.34 12.44
C ASP A 155 -12.83 13.39 12.13
N ILE A 156 -12.46 12.53 13.08
CA ILE A 156 -11.43 11.51 12.89
C ILE A 156 -11.89 10.51 11.82
N VAL A 157 -13.13 10.05 11.91
CA VAL A 157 -13.75 9.13 10.94
C VAL A 157 -13.82 9.78 9.57
N SER A 158 -14.27 11.03 9.46
CA SER A 158 -14.31 11.74 8.18
C SER A 158 -12.93 11.79 7.51
N ALA A 159 -11.88 12.11 8.27
CA ALA A 159 -10.51 12.12 7.76
C ALA A 159 -10.01 10.72 7.38
N LEU A 160 -10.25 9.72 8.24
CA LEU A 160 -9.78 8.35 8.02
C LEU A 160 -10.51 7.70 6.83
N SER A 161 -11.81 7.90 6.70
CA SER A 161 -12.63 7.42 5.59
C SER A 161 -12.14 7.96 4.25
N ARG A 162 -11.69 9.21 4.19
CA ARG A 162 -11.08 9.78 2.97
C ARG A 162 -9.83 9.00 2.55
N VAL A 163 -8.91 8.79 3.50
CA VAL A 163 -7.65 8.06 3.22
C VAL A 163 -7.92 6.59 2.86
N ILE A 164 -8.92 5.95 3.49
CA ILE A 164 -9.35 4.58 3.13
C ILE A 164 -9.97 4.55 1.73
N ALA A 165 -10.76 5.54 1.35
CA ALA A 165 -11.35 5.56 0.01
C ALA A 165 -10.28 5.69 -1.08
N GLU A 166 -9.28 6.56 -0.86
CA GLU A 166 -8.11 6.70 -1.74
C GLU A 166 -7.27 5.41 -1.77
N PHE A 167 -7.15 4.72 -0.63
CA PHE A 167 -6.51 3.41 -0.54
C PHE A 167 -7.21 2.34 -1.39
N ILE A 168 -8.54 2.29 -1.36
CA ILE A 168 -9.32 1.32 -2.15
C ILE A 168 -9.14 1.60 -3.64
N VAL A 169 -9.14 2.86 -4.07
CA VAL A 169 -8.85 3.22 -5.45
C VAL A 169 -7.44 2.78 -5.86
N LEU A 170 -6.44 2.99 -4.99
CA LEU A 170 -5.08 2.50 -5.22
C LEU A 170 -5.09 0.97 -5.36
N LYS A 171 -5.71 0.24 -4.43
CA LYS A 171 -5.84 -1.22 -4.45
C LYS A 171 -6.40 -1.73 -5.77
N GLU A 172 -7.51 -1.14 -6.22
CA GLU A 172 -8.17 -1.52 -7.48
C GLU A 172 -7.28 -1.22 -8.68
N ALA A 173 -6.58 -0.09 -8.69
CA ALA A 173 -5.61 0.23 -9.72
C ALA A 173 -4.45 -0.77 -9.76
N LEU A 174 -3.98 -1.25 -8.60
CA LEU A 174 -2.95 -2.29 -8.51
C LEU A 174 -3.45 -3.64 -9.04
N ALA A 175 -4.68 -4.02 -8.68
CA ALA A 175 -5.29 -5.28 -9.13
C ALA A 175 -5.50 -5.32 -10.64
N ASN A 176 -5.83 -4.16 -11.23
CA ASN A 176 -6.05 -3.98 -12.66
C ASN A 176 -4.78 -3.57 -13.43
N ARG A 177 -3.59 -3.63 -12.82
CA ARG A 177 -2.34 -3.35 -13.54
C ARG A 177 -2.22 -4.33 -14.71
N PRO A 178 -1.84 -3.85 -15.91
CA PRO A 178 -1.54 -4.75 -17.02
C PRO A 178 -0.41 -5.67 -16.56
N LYS A 179 -0.70 -6.96 -16.52
CA LYS A 179 0.32 -7.99 -16.31
C LYS A 179 1.01 -8.18 -17.64
N ILE A 180 2.34 -8.06 -17.65
CA ILE A 180 3.11 -8.46 -18.83
C ILE A 180 2.90 -9.95 -18.97
N ASP A 181 2.33 -10.35 -20.12
CA ASP A 181 2.20 -11.74 -20.44
C ASP A 181 3.56 -12.28 -20.88
N PHE A 182 4.21 -13.01 -19.99
CA PHE A 182 5.49 -13.64 -20.25
C PHE A 182 5.36 -14.92 -21.09
N SER A 183 4.15 -15.36 -21.44
CA SER A 183 3.94 -16.44 -22.42
C SER A 183 4.66 -16.14 -23.75
N THR A 184 4.69 -14.87 -24.15
CA THR A 184 5.40 -14.36 -25.33
C THR A 184 6.89 -14.65 -25.31
N LEU A 185 7.53 -14.73 -24.13
CA LEU A 185 8.93 -15.14 -24.03
C LEU A 185 9.10 -16.59 -24.47
N THR A 186 8.21 -17.46 -23.98
CA THR A 186 8.22 -18.90 -24.29
C THR A 186 7.87 -19.16 -25.75
N GLU A 187 6.88 -18.45 -26.29
CA GLU A 187 6.50 -18.54 -27.71
C GLU A 187 7.65 -18.12 -28.61
N PHE A 188 8.31 -17.00 -28.31
CA PHE A 188 9.48 -16.54 -29.06
C PHE A 188 10.67 -17.51 -28.96
N ALA A 189 10.93 -18.06 -27.77
CA ALA A 189 12.01 -19.02 -27.56
C ALA A 189 11.78 -20.30 -28.38
N ASN A 190 10.56 -20.83 -28.36
CA ASN A 190 10.19 -22.01 -29.12
C ASN A 190 10.27 -21.75 -30.63
N GLY A 191 9.67 -20.66 -31.11
CA GLY A 191 9.71 -20.30 -32.54
C GLY A 191 11.13 -20.05 -33.07
N SER A 192 11.98 -19.44 -32.25
CA SER A 192 13.41 -19.27 -32.58
C SER A 192 14.12 -20.62 -32.70
N SER A 193 13.89 -21.52 -31.73
CA SER A 193 14.48 -22.86 -31.75
C SER A 193 14.04 -23.68 -32.97
N ASP A 194 12.75 -23.63 -33.31
CA ASP A 194 12.19 -24.32 -34.48
C ASP A 194 12.78 -23.78 -35.80
N ALA A 195 13.11 -22.50 -35.84
CA ALA A 195 13.82 -21.87 -36.96
C ALA A 195 15.34 -22.15 -36.97
N GLY A 196 15.86 -22.95 -36.03
CA GLY A 196 17.28 -23.27 -35.90
C GLY A 196 18.12 -22.15 -35.28
N LEU A 197 17.49 -21.17 -34.62
CA LEU A 197 18.15 -20.07 -33.93
C LEU A 197 18.18 -20.34 -32.41
N THR A 198 19.37 -20.42 -31.85
CA THR A 198 19.54 -20.62 -30.40
C THR A 198 19.89 -19.30 -29.71
N PHE A 199 18.99 -18.84 -28.84
CA PHE A 199 19.22 -17.70 -27.95
C PHE A 199 19.08 -18.14 -26.50
N SER A 200 19.77 -17.48 -25.57
CA SER A 200 19.54 -17.73 -24.15
C SER A 200 18.28 -17.00 -23.67
N ASP A 201 17.58 -17.59 -22.71
CA ASP A 201 16.40 -16.98 -22.07
C ASP A 201 16.69 -15.57 -21.54
N GLN A 202 17.93 -15.33 -21.07
CA GLN A 202 18.36 -14.03 -20.60
C GLN A 202 18.40 -12.99 -21.72
N VAL A 203 18.87 -13.35 -22.92
CA VAL A 203 18.89 -12.45 -24.09
C VAL A 203 17.47 -12.14 -24.55
N ILE A 204 16.62 -13.17 -24.66
CA ILE A 204 15.21 -13.04 -25.03
C ILE A 204 14.48 -12.12 -24.04
N SER A 205 14.59 -12.41 -22.74
CA SER A 205 13.95 -11.64 -21.68
C SER A 205 14.40 -10.18 -21.68
N ARG A 206 15.70 -9.91 -21.90
CA ARG A 206 16.25 -8.55 -21.97
C ARG A 206 15.74 -7.79 -23.18
N LEU A 207 15.73 -8.41 -24.37
CA LEU A 207 15.25 -7.78 -25.60
C LEU A 207 13.78 -7.37 -25.43
N ILE A 208 12.93 -8.34 -25.06
CA ILE A 208 11.48 -8.13 -24.97
C ILE A 208 11.16 -7.12 -23.86
N SER A 209 11.77 -7.26 -22.67
CA SER A 209 11.57 -6.29 -21.59
C SER A 209 12.04 -4.88 -21.96
N SER A 210 13.16 -4.76 -22.70
CA SER A 210 13.65 -3.46 -23.17
C SER A 210 12.67 -2.81 -24.14
N LEU A 211 12.11 -3.58 -25.08
CA LEU A 211 11.15 -3.09 -26.07
C LEU A 211 9.78 -2.75 -25.46
N LEU A 212 9.33 -3.53 -24.48
CA LEU A 212 8.10 -3.25 -23.72
C LEU A 212 8.22 -1.98 -22.86
N THR A 213 9.41 -1.71 -22.31
CA THR A 213 9.64 -0.54 -21.45
C THR A 213 10.11 0.70 -22.22
N LYS A 214 10.73 0.52 -23.40
CA LYS A 214 11.24 1.57 -24.28
C LYS A 214 11.03 1.17 -25.74
N ARG A 215 10.50 2.08 -26.55
CA ARG A 215 10.21 1.83 -27.98
C ARG A 215 11.46 1.68 -28.87
N PHE A 216 12.66 1.63 -28.31
CA PHE A 216 13.92 1.57 -29.04
C PHE A 216 14.97 0.79 -28.24
N CYS A 217 15.62 -0.18 -28.89
CA CYS A 217 16.66 -1.02 -28.31
C CYS A 217 17.88 -1.05 -29.26
N ILE A 218 19.08 -0.88 -28.71
CA ILE A 218 20.34 -1.02 -29.47
C ILE A 218 20.97 -2.36 -29.09
N LEU A 219 21.16 -3.24 -30.08
CA LEU A 219 21.90 -4.48 -29.91
C LEU A 219 23.39 -4.22 -30.12
N THR A 220 24.19 -4.35 -29.05
CA THR A 220 25.66 -4.23 -29.09
C THR A 220 26.32 -5.60 -28.96
N GLY A 221 27.57 -5.73 -29.43
CA GLY A 221 28.34 -6.98 -29.34
C GLY A 221 29.27 -7.20 -30.53
N LEU A 222 30.17 -8.18 -30.39
CA LEU A 222 31.19 -8.53 -31.40
C LEU A 222 30.60 -8.84 -32.78
N ALA A 223 31.39 -8.65 -33.84
CA ALA A 223 31.01 -9.08 -35.18
C ALA A 223 30.65 -10.59 -35.18
N GLY A 224 29.57 -10.98 -35.88
CA GLY A 224 29.12 -12.37 -35.93
C GLY A 224 28.31 -12.86 -34.72
N SER A 225 28.06 -12.05 -33.69
CA SER A 225 27.36 -12.47 -32.46
C SER A 225 25.83 -12.66 -32.59
N GLY A 226 25.28 -12.79 -33.81
CA GLY A 226 23.86 -13.06 -34.03
C GLY A 226 22.88 -11.89 -33.85
N LYS A 227 23.34 -10.65 -33.63
CA LYS A 227 22.49 -9.46 -33.39
C LYS A 227 21.42 -9.25 -34.47
N THR A 228 21.82 -9.32 -35.74
CA THR A 228 20.92 -9.14 -36.88
C THR A 228 19.86 -10.23 -36.91
N LYS A 229 20.24 -11.49 -36.68
CA LYS A 229 19.31 -12.63 -36.67
C LYS A 229 18.33 -12.57 -35.51
N LEU A 230 18.77 -12.10 -34.35
CA LEU A 230 17.88 -11.85 -33.21
C LEU A 230 16.84 -10.77 -33.52
N ALA A 231 17.24 -9.67 -34.16
CA ALA A 231 16.33 -8.60 -34.57
C ALA A 231 15.36 -9.05 -35.68
N GLU A 232 15.86 -9.79 -36.67
CA GLU A 232 15.04 -10.38 -37.75
C GLU A 232 14.01 -11.36 -37.19
N ALA A 233 14.43 -12.31 -36.34
CA ALA A 233 13.55 -13.29 -35.73
C ALA A 233 12.45 -12.66 -34.88
N PHE A 234 12.72 -11.52 -34.24
CA PHE A 234 11.72 -10.81 -33.44
C PHE A 234 10.72 -10.01 -34.27
N ALA A 235 11.09 -9.59 -35.49
CA ALA A 235 10.27 -8.72 -36.33
C ALA A 235 9.38 -9.47 -37.34
N MET A 236 9.71 -10.73 -37.64
CA MET A 236 9.02 -11.59 -38.60
C MET A 236 8.15 -12.63 -37.89
#